data_AF-A0A7C3PLH4-F1
#
_entry.id   AF-A0A7C3PLH4-F1
#
_cell.length_a   1.000
_cell.length_b   1.000
_cell.length_c   1.000
_cell.angle_alpha   90.00
_cell.angle_beta   90.00
_cell.angle_gamma   90.00
#
_symmetry.space_group_name_H-M   'P 1'
#
loop_
_entity.id
_entity.type
_entity.pdbx_description
1 polymer ?
#
loop_
_entity_poly.entity_id
_entity_poly.type
_entity_poly.pdbx_seq_one_letter_code
_entity_poly.pdbx_strand_id
1 'polypeptide(L)'
;MAATRSRAATAQKIDELMERASRALAETRYFECERLALEALDLAHASHDYDRMARLLLPLQEARRQKRLAAIDTGKLYRISELPSATRKLKPGCYLIEPPLVGADGRDLRDRANQQEVPVFIVVREPKTRLGDWPIVMIGPVTVRTKVEPPEKEEAPDIAWMIEAAEALGEEALSTVDPQADIFEQVEQLLDRLGTVTEHEKLHQALEAACREAAAEVARSGLPTDRHAPKDDDELDLESDDDM
;
A
#
# COMPACT_ATOMS: atom_id res chain seq x y z
N MET A 1 -6.80 -33.76 9.94
CA MET A 1 -7.92 -33.68 8.96
C MET A 1 -8.62 -32.32 8.97
N ALA A 2 -8.95 -31.72 10.12
CA ALA A 2 -9.59 -30.40 10.18
C ALA A 2 -8.73 -29.25 9.64
N ALA A 3 -7.45 -29.15 10.07
CA ALA A 3 -6.52 -28.12 9.59
C ALA A 3 -6.27 -28.20 8.06
N THR A 4 -6.16 -29.41 7.52
CA THR A 4 -6.01 -29.65 6.07
C THR A 4 -7.24 -29.19 5.28
N ARG A 5 -8.46 -29.39 5.82
CA ARG A 5 -9.70 -28.89 5.21
C ARG A 5 -9.80 -27.36 5.27
N SER A 6 -9.35 -26.75 6.37
CA SER A 6 -9.33 -25.29 6.53
C SER A 6 -8.35 -24.60 5.57
N ARG A 7 -7.16 -25.18 5.34
CA ARG A 7 -6.21 -24.68 4.31
C ARG A 7 -6.77 -24.79 2.90
N ALA A 8 -7.39 -25.93 2.56
CA ALA A 8 -8.00 -26.11 1.24
C ALA A 8 -9.15 -25.12 0.99
N ALA A 9 -9.97 -24.85 2.01
CA ALA A 9 -11.04 -23.86 1.92
C ALA A 9 -10.49 -22.43 1.73
N THR A 10 -9.40 -22.08 2.42
CA THR A 10 -8.74 -20.77 2.28
C THR A 10 -8.16 -20.60 0.87
N ALA A 11 -7.45 -21.61 0.35
CA ALA A 11 -6.91 -21.60 -1.00
C ALA A 11 -8.01 -21.43 -2.07
N GLN A 12 -9.13 -22.17 -1.93
CA GLN A 12 -10.28 -22.02 -2.82
C GLN A 12 -10.84 -20.60 -2.77
N LYS A 13 -10.98 -20.02 -1.57
CA LYS A 13 -11.47 -18.65 -1.40
C LYS A 13 -10.55 -17.63 -2.07
N ILE A 14 -9.23 -17.78 -1.96
CA ILE A 14 -8.27 -16.90 -2.63
C ILE A 14 -8.41 -17.03 -4.16
N ASP A 15 -8.50 -18.25 -4.69
CA ASP A 15 -8.67 -18.48 -6.14
C ASP A 15 -9.97 -17.85 -6.69
N GLU A 16 -11.07 -17.94 -5.94
CA GLU A 16 -12.34 -17.29 -6.29
C GLU A 16 -12.22 -15.76 -6.32
N LEU A 17 -11.49 -15.17 -5.36
CA LEU A 17 -11.22 -13.73 -5.34
C LEU A 17 -10.31 -13.31 -6.51
N MET A 18 -9.27 -14.07 -6.81
CA MET A 18 -8.36 -13.84 -7.94
C MET A 18 -9.11 -13.84 -9.28
N GLU A 19 -10.02 -14.80 -9.49
CA GLU A 19 -10.82 -14.86 -10.71
C GLU A 19 -11.75 -13.63 -10.83
N ARG A 20 -12.40 -13.25 -9.72
CA ARG A 20 -13.26 -12.07 -9.68
C ARG A 20 -12.48 -10.78 -9.90
N ALA A 21 -11.28 -10.64 -9.31
CA ALA A 21 -10.40 -9.49 -9.51
C ALA A 21 -9.98 -9.38 -10.98
N SER A 22 -9.58 -10.49 -11.60
CA SER A 22 -9.21 -10.55 -13.01
C SER A 22 -10.37 -10.15 -13.93
N ARG A 23 -11.58 -10.59 -13.62
CA ARG A 23 -12.80 -10.20 -14.34
C ARG A 23 -13.12 -8.72 -14.18
N ALA A 24 -13.05 -8.21 -12.95
CA ALA A 24 -13.26 -6.79 -12.68
C ALA A 24 -12.24 -5.92 -13.43
N LEU A 25 -10.97 -6.33 -13.49
CA LEU A 25 -9.93 -5.65 -14.26
C LEU A 25 -10.27 -5.62 -15.76
N ALA A 26 -10.63 -6.76 -16.35
CA ALA A 26 -11.01 -6.86 -17.76
C ALA A 26 -12.25 -6.00 -18.10
N GLU A 27 -13.16 -5.83 -17.14
CA GLU A 27 -14.36 -4.99 -17.26
C GLU A 27 -14.11 -3.53 -16.86
N THR A 28 -12.86 -3.12 -16.63
CA THR A 28 -12.46 -1.77 -16.21
C THR A 28 -13.03 -1.30 -14.86
N ARG A 29 -13.51 -2.24 -14.03
CA ARG A 29 -13.99 -1.99 -12.66
C ARG A 29 -12.81 -1.92 -11.69
N TYR A 30 -11.94 -0.93 -11.86
CA TYR A 30 -10.64 -0.86 -11.18
C TYR A 30 -10.73 -0.76 -9.65
N PHE A 31 -11.70 -0.03 -9.08
CA PHE A 31 -11.91 0.02 -7.63
C PHE A 31 -12.28 -1.34 -7.05
N GLU A 32 -13.16 -2.07 -7.73
CA GLU A 32 -13.55 -3.41 -7.33
C GLU A 32 -12.39 -4.41 -7.48
N CYS A 33 -11.63 -4.31 -8.58
CA CYS A 33 -10.43 -5.10 -8.78
C CYS A 33 -9.44 -4.92 -7.64
N GLU A 34 -9.11 -3.68 -7.27
CA GLU A 34 -8.21 -3.39 -6.16
C GLU A 34 -8.74 -3.99 -4.84
N ARG A 35 -10.01 -3.78 -4.51
CA ARG A 35 -10.61 -4.33 -3.28
C ARG A 35 -10.53 -5.86 -3.23
N LEU A 36 -10.86 -6.53 -4.33
CA LEU A 36 -10.81 -8.00 -4.42
C LEU A 36 -9.37 -8.52 -4.35
N ALA A 37 -8.44 -7.83 -5.01
CA ALA A 37 -7.03 -8.21 -4.99
C ALA A 37 -6.41 -8.01 -3.61
N LEU A 38 -6.76 -6.95 -2.89
CA LEU A 38 -6.31 -6.72 -1.50
C LEU A 38 -6.89 -7.77 -0.54
N GLU A 39 -8.20 -8.07 -0.62
CA GLU A 39 -8.80 -9.13 0.20
C GLU A 39 -8.12 -10.49 -0.04
N ALA A 40 -7.81 -10.81 -1.30
CA ALA A 40 -7.09 -12.02 -1.65
C ALA A 40 -5.62 -12.00 -1.16
N LEU A 41 -4.96 -10.85 -1.24
CA LEU A 41 -3.57 -10.67 -0.82
C LEU A 41 -3.45 -10.85 0.70
N ASP A 42 -4.36 -10.28 1.47
CA ASP A 42 -4.41 -10.43 2.94
C ASP A 42 -4.61 -11.90 3.34
N LEU A 43 -5.50 -12.63 2.66
CA LEU A 43 -5.71 -14.06 2.91
C LEU A 43 -4.49 -14.91 2.51
N ALA A 44 -3.85 -14.60 1.39
CA ALA A 44 -2.66 -15.29 0.93
C ALA A 44 -1.48 -15.02 1.89
N HIS A 45 -1.32 -13.78 2.33
CA HIS A 45 -0.31 -13.37 3.31
C HIS A 45 -0.51 -14.09 4.65
N ALA A 46 -1.73 -14.07 5.20
CA ALA A 46 -2.07 -14.75 6.45
C ALA A 46 -1.91 -16.28 6.41
N SER A 47 -1.83 -16.88 5.21
CA SER A 47 -1.57 -18.31 5.02
C SER A 47 -0.15 -18.61 4.49
N HIS A 48 0.68 -17.57 4.38
CA HIS A 48 2.01 -17.57 3.77
C HIS A 48 2.04 -18.23 2.38
N ASP A 49 0.98 -18.03 1.59
CA ASP A 49 0.87 -18.50 0.22
C ASP A 49 1.54 -17.49 -0.74
N TYR A 50 2.86 -17.48 -0.71
CA TYR A 50 3.67 -16.53 -1.49
C TYR A 50 3.49 -16.67 -3.02
N ASP A 51 3.13 -17.86 -3.51
CA ASP A 51 2.81 -18.05 -4.94
C ASP A 51 1.57 -17.24 -5.34
N ARG A 52 0.50 -17.34 -4.54
CA ARG A 52 -0.72 -16.56 -4.79
C ARG A 52 -0.51 -15.07 -4.56
N MET A 53 0.27 -14.68 -3.54
CA MET A 53 0.65 -13.28 -3.35
C MET A 53 1.33 -12.71 -4.61
N ALA A 54 2.33 -13.40 -5.16
CA ALA A 54 3.02 -12.95 -6.37
C ALA A 54 2.05 -12.74 -7.56
N ARG A 55 1.11 -13.65 -7.75
CA ARG A 55 0.13 -13.60 -8.86
C ARG A 55 -0.91 -12.50 -8.70
N LEU A 56 -1.18 -12.04 -7.48
CA LEU A 56 -2.13 -10.96 -7.16
C LEU A 56 -1.56 -9.57 -7.41
N LEU A 57 -0.24 -9.40 -7.42
CA LEU A 57 0.38 -8.08 -7.50
C LEU A 57 0.23 -7.42 -8.87
N LEU A 58 0.23 -8.20 -9.95
CA LEU A 58 0.01 -7.66 -11.30
C LEU A 58 -1.39 -7.02 -11.47
N PRO A 59 -2.51 -7.72 -11.18
CA PRO A 59 -3.84 -7.09 -11.28
C PRO A 59 -4.02 -5.94 -10.29
N LEU A 60 -3.42 -6.02 -9.08
CA LEU A 60 -3.44 -4.91 -8.12
C LEU A 60 -2.71 -3.67 -8.66
N GLN A 61 -1.49 -3.86 -9.19
CA GLN A 61 -0.68 -2.79 -9.79
C GLN A 61 -1.44 -2.11 -10.92
N GLU A 62 -2.01 -2.89 -11.85
CA GLU A 62 -2.71 -2.33 -13.00
C GLU A 62 -3.98 -1.58 -12.59
N ALA A 63 -4.78 -2.11 -11.66
CA ALA A 63 -5.96 -1.41 -11.14
C ALA A 63 -5.59 -0.05 -10.53
N ARG A 64 -4.54 -0.02 -9.69
CA ARG A 64 -4.05 1.23 -9.08
C ARG A 64 -3.48 2.20 -10.10
N ARG A 65 -2.72 1.70 -11.08
CA ARG A 65 -2.20 2.50 -12.21
C ARG A 65 -3.34 3.16 -12.98
N GLN A 66 -4.40 2.42 -13.32
CA GLN A 66 -5.53 2.95 -14.06
C GLN A 66 -6.31 4.00 -13.27
N LYS A 67 -6.51 3.81 -11.96
CA LYS A 67 -7.09 4.84 -11.07
C LYS A 67 -6.26 6.11 -11.06
N ARG A 68 -4.93 5.99 -10.92
CA ARG A 68 -3.99 7.12 -10.95
C ARG A 68 -4.05 7.87 -12.27
N LEU A 69 -4.01 7.15 -13.39
CA LEU A 69 -4.12 7.75 -14.74
C LEU A 69 -5.46 8.48 -14.91
N ALA A 70 -6.57 7.87 -14.50
CA ALA A 70 -7.89 8.51 -14.56
C ALA A 70 -7.96 9.81 -13.73
N ALA A 71 -7.24 9.89 -12.61
CA ALA A 71 -7.12 11.11 -11.82
C ALA A 71 -6.29 12.18 -12.54
N ILE A 72 -5.13 11.79 -13.09
CA ILE A 72 -4.22 12.68 -13.83
C ILE A 72 -4.88 13.24 -15.09
N ASP A 73 -5.57 12.40 -15.86
CA ASP A 73 -6.22 12.74 -17.13
C ASP A 73 -7.33 13.78 -16.99
N THR A 74 -7.84 13.99 -15.77
CA THR A 74 -8.79 15.08 -15.51
C THR A 74 -8.18 16.47 -15.72
N GLY A 75 -6.85 16.58 -15.63
CA GLY A 75 -6.13 17.85 -15.64
C GLY A 75 -6.50 18.78 -14.47
N LYS A 76 -7.12 18.26 -13.42
CA LYS A 76 -7.52 19.02 -12.23
C LYS A 76 -6.54 18.79 -11.09
N LEU A 77 -6.05 19.89 -10.52
CA LEU A 77 -5.25 19.90 -9.30
C LEU A 77 -5.98 20.69 -8.22
N TYR A 78 -6.15 20.08 -7.06
CA TYR A 78 -6.78 20.67 -5.89
C TYR A 78 -5.74 20.79 -4.77
N ARG A 79 -5.46 22.02 -4.36
CA ARG A 79 -4.70 22.29 -3.13
C ARG A 79 -5.66 22.34 -1.96
N ILE A 80 -5.41 21.55 -0.92
CA ILE A 80 -6.25 21.56 0.28
C ILE A 80 -5.38 21.63 1.53
N SER A 81 -5.74 22.55 2.42
CA SER A 81 -5.18 22.69 3.77
C SER A 81 -6.23 22.37 4.85
N GLU A 82 -7.44 21.99 4.44
CA GLU A 82 -8.54 21.58 5.30
C GLU A 82 -9.26 20.39 4.66
N LEU A 83 -9.61 19.38 5.47
CA LEU A 83 -10.33 18.22 4.96
C LEU A 83 -11.77 18.60 4.57
N PRO A 84 -12.23 18.22 3.36
CA PRO A 84 -13.64 18.32 3.01
C PRO A 84 -14.49 17.52 4.01
N SER A 85 -15.66 18.03 4.39
CA SER A 85 -16.58 17.33 5.30
C SER A 85 -16.82 15.89 4.86
N ALA A 86 -17.00 14.97 5.82
CA ALA A 86 -17.12 13.53 5.55
C ALA A 86 -18.21 13.18 4.52
N THR A 87 -19.31 13.94 4.51
CA THR A 87 -20.46 13.74 3.60
C THR A 87 -20.27 14.35 2.22
N ARG A 88 -19.24 15.17 2.00
CA ARG A 88 -19.00 15.80 0.71
C ARG A 88 -18.43 14.77 -0.26
N LYS A 89 -19.06 14.69 -1.45
CA LYS A 89 -18.55 13.89 -2.56
C LYS A 89 -17.23 14.49 -3.07
N LEU A 90 -16.20 13.66 -3.17
CA LEU A 90 -14.94 14.02 -3.76
C LEU A 90 -15.06 14.17 -5.28
N LYS A 91 -14.17 14.97 -5.87
CA LYS A 91 -14.09 15.13 -7.32
C LYS A 91 -12.89 14.32 -7.84
N PRO A 92 -13.00 13.73 -9.03
CA PRO A 92 -11.83 13.16 -9.69
C PRO A 92 -10.72 14.20 -9.87
N GLY A 93 -9.47 13.83 -9.60
CA GLY A 93 -8.33 14.71 -9.84
C GLY A 93 -7.13 14.49 -8.93
N CYS A 94 -6.12 15.34 -9.11
CA CYS A 94 -4.90 15.34 -8.29
C CYS A 94 -5.11 16.24 -7.06
N TYR A 95 -4.73 15.77 -5.88
CA TYR A 95 -4.87 16.48 -4.62
C TYR A 95 -3.49 16.68 -3.98
N LEU A 96 -3.09 17.95 -3.85
CA LEU A 96 -1.95 18.34 -3.03
C LEU A 96 -2.46 18.71 -1.64
N ILE A 97 -2.10 17.89 -0.66
CA ILE A 97 -2.45 18.08 0.74
C ILE A 97 -1.35 18.93 1.38
N GLU A 98 -1.77 20.06 1.95
CA GLU A 98 -0.88 21.06 2.51
C GLU A 98 -1.05 21.20 4.03
N PRO A 99 -0.01 21.66 4.75
CA PRO A 99 -0.11 21.96 6.16
C PRO A 99 -1.28 22.91 6.47
N PRO A 100 -1.98 22.72 7.60
CA PRO A 100 -1.58 21.87 8.73
C PRO A 100 -1.94 20.37 8.59
N LEU A 101 -2.53 19.95 7.47
CA LEU A 101 -2.82 18.53 7.24
C LEU A 101 -1.54 17.70 7.12
N VAL A 102 -1.63 16.43 7.52
CA VAL A 102 -0.51 15.48 7.59
C VAL A 102 -0.77 14.24 6.74
N GLY A 103 0.21 13.34 6.67
CA GLY A 103 0.11 12.11 5.88
C GLY A 103 -1.12 11.25 6.22
N ALA A 104 -1.56 11.26 7.48
CA ALA A 104 -2.77 10.56 7.92
C ALA A 104 -4.04 11.13 7.26
N ASP A 105 -4.16 12.46 7.14
CA ASP A 105 -5.28 13.11 6.44
C ASP A 105 -5.30 12.74 4.95
N GLY A 106 -4.12 12.62 4.33
CA GLY A 106 -3.96 12.13 2.96
C GLY A 106 -4.45 10.69 2.79
N ARG A 107 -4.10 9.80 3.74
CA ARG A 107 -4.60 8.43 3.78
C ARG A 107 -6.12 8.38 3.93
N ASP A 108 -6.68 9.14 4.86
CA ASP A 108 -8.14 9.18 5.07
C ASP A 108 -8.88 9.70 3.82
N LEU A 109 -8.31 10.69 3.13
CA LEU A 109 -8.86 11.19 1.87
C LEU A 109 -8.84 10.11 0.77
N ARG A 110 -7.73 9.36 0.64
CA ARG A 110 -7.61 8.24 -0.30
C ARG A 110 -8.64 7.15 0.00
N ASP A 111 -8.75 6.75 1.26
CA ASP A 111 -9.66 5.68 1.67
C ASP A 111 -11.12 6.08 1.42
N ARG A 112 -11.47 7.34 1.70
CA ARG A 112 -12.78 7.90 1.33
C ARG A 112 -12.99 7.91 -0.18
N ALA A 113 -11.98 8.29 -0.97
CA ALA A 113 -12.09 8.30 -2.43
C ALA A 113 -12.31 6.89 -2.99
N ASN A 114 -11.61 5.89 -2.45
CA ASN A 114 -11.83 4.48 -2.78
C ASN A 114 -13.24 4.02 -2.45
N GLN A 115 -13.77 4.37 -1.27
CA GLN A 115 -15.15 4.06 -0.87
C GLN A 115 -16.20 4.72 -1.77
N GLN A 116 -15.92 5.92 -2.28
CA GLN A 116 -16.79 6.66 -3.19
C GLN A 116 -16.58 6.31 -4.67
N GLU A 117 -15.62 5.42 -4.97
CA GLU A 117 -15.17 5.08 -6.33
C GLU A 117 -14.80 6.32 -7.17
N VAL A 118 -14.09 7.27 -6.54
CA VAL A 118 -13.61 8.50 -7.17
C VAL A 118 -12.10 8.40 -7.41
N PRO A 119 -11.61 8.49 -8.66
CA PRO A 119 -10.18 8.39 -8.93
C PRO A 119 -9.47 9.66 -8.47
N VAL A 120 -8.55 9.50 -7.53
CA VAL A 120 -7.73 10.57 -6.99
C VAL A 120 -6.26 10.19 -7.01
N PHE A 121 -5.40 11.17 -7.20
CA PHE A 121 -3.94 11.03 -7.05
C PHE A 121 -3.50 12.01 -5.97
N ILE A 122 -2.92 11.51 -4.87
CA ILE A 122 -2.70 12.30 -3.65
C ILE A 122 -1.20 12.41 -3.37
N VAL A 123 -0.73 13.64 -3.15
CA VAL A 123 0.60 13.94 -2.61
C VAL A 123 0.41 14.80 -1.37
N VAL A 124 1.11 14.47 -0.27
CA VAL A 124 1.07 15.23 0.97
C VAL A 124 2.42 15.87 1.22
N ARG A 125 2.43 17.19 1.45
CA ARG A 125 3.64 17.91 1.84
C ARG A 125 3.60 18.40 3.28
N GLU A 126 4.75 18.43 3.92
CA GLU A 126 4.96 19.09 5.21
C GLU A 126 5.50 20.53 5.03
N PRO A 127 5.63 21.33 6.09
CA PRO A 127 6.25 22.65 5.98
C PRO A 127 7.66 22.58 5.37
N LYS A 128 8.01 23.64 4.62
CA LYS A 128 9.29 23.79 3.95
C LYS A 128 10.44 23.66 4.95
N THR A 129 11.48 22.92 4.59
CA THR A 129 12.69 22.82 5.42
C THR A 129 13.47 24.13 5.42
N ARG A 130 14.45 24.27 6.32
CA ARG A 130 15.38 25.42 6.32
C ARG A 130 16.19 25.54 5.03
N LEU A 131 16.43 24.42 4.33
CA LEU A 131 17.15 24.38 3.06
C LEU A 131 16.27 24.72 1.86
N GLY A 132 14.96 24.86 2.09
CA GLY A 132 14.01 25.20 1.05
C GLY A 132 13.33 23.98 0.41
N ASP A 133 13.71 22.75 0.75
CA ASP A 133 13.03 21.57 0.22
C ASP A 133 11.60 21.44 0.78
N TRP A 134 10.72 20.82 0.00
CA TRP A 134 9.42 20.37 0.46
C TRP A 134 9.52 18.89 0.90
N PRO A 135 9.31 18.58 2.19
CA PRO A 135 9.17 17.20 2.59
C PRO A 135 7.83 16.64 2.07
N ILE A 136 7.87 15.47 1.46
CA ILE A 136 6.71 14.70 1.01
C ILE A 136 6.57 13.51 1.93
N VAL A 137 5.36 13.23 2.39
CA VAL A 137 5.10 12.21 3.41
C VAL A 137 3.88 11.38 3.08
N MET A 138 3.88 10.11 3.47
CA MET A 138 2.68 9.29 3.55
C MET A 138 2.73 8.44 4.82
N ILE A 139 1.59 8.28 5.46
CA ILE A 139 1.45 7.46 6.68
C ILE A 139 0.54 6.27 6.35
N GLY A 140 1.01 5.06 6.62
CA GLY A 140 0.29 3.79 6.50
C GLY A 140 0.77 2.83 7.58
N PRO A 141 0.97 1.53 7.29
CA PRO A 141 1.65 0.61 8.21
C PRO A 141 3.01 1.14 8.66
N VAL A 142 3.73 1.80 7.75
CA VAL A 142 4.94 2.57 8.05
C VAL A 142 4.81 4.02 7.60
N THR A 143 5.65 4.89 8.15
CA THR A 143 5.79 6.28 7.65
C THR A 143 6.90 6.33 6.63
N VAL A 144 6.61 6.85 5.44
CA VAL A 144 7.61 7.14 4.41
C VAL A 144 7.67 8.65 4.24
N ARG A 145 8.89 9.20 4.25
CA ARG A 145 9.14 10.62 4.06
C ARG A 145 10.38 10.83 3.22
N THR A 146 10.28 11.64 2.18
CA THR A 146 11.43 12.13 1.41
C THR A 146 11.41 13.65 1.31
N LYS A 147 12.46 14.24 0.78
CA LYS A 147 12.55 15.68 0.48
C LYS A 147 12.70 15.86 -1.02
N VAL A 148 11.92 16.77 -1.57
CA VAL A 148 11.98 17.12 -2.99
C VAL A 148 12.16 18.61 -3.17
N GLU A 149 12.72 19.00 -4.30
CA GLU A 149 12.73 20.41 -4.69
C GLU A 149 11.27 20.90 -4.85
N PRO A 150 10.95 22.12 -4.38
CA PRO A 150 9.64 22.71 -4.62
C PRO A 150 9.37 22.87 -6.12
N PRO A 151 8.11 22.94 -6.56
CA PRO A 151 7.80 23.24 -7.94
C PRO A 151 8.30 24.64 -8.30
N GLU A 152 8.60 24.88 -9.58
CA GLU A 152 9.07 26.20 -10.07
C GLU A 152 8.17 27.36 -9.61
N LYS A 153 6.86 27.09 -9.50
CA LYS A 153 5.85 28.00 -8.97
C LYS A 153 5.20 27.39 -7.73
N GLU A 154 5.71 27.70 -6.55
CA GLU A 154 5.17 27.21 -5.27
C GLU A 154 3.68 27.52 -5.07
N GLU A 155 3.17 28.63 -5.61
CA GLU A 155 1.75 29.01 -5.55
C GLU A 155 0.88 28.30 -6.60
N ALA A 156 1.49 27.66 -7.59
CA ALA A 156 0.81 26.89 -8.62
C ALA A 156 1.63 25.66 -9.03
N PRO A 157 1.76 24.66 -8.13
CA PRO A 157 2.32 23.35 -8.49
C PRO A 157 1.53 22.77 -9.66
N ASP A 158 2.21 22.06 -10.55
CA ASP A 158 1.58 21.34 -11.63
C ASP A 158 1.55 19.83 -11.37
N ILE A 159 0.83 19.12 -12.24
CA ILE A 159 0.67 17.67 -12.13
C ILE A 159 1.99 16.95 -12.41
N ALA A 160 2.87 17.50 -13.25
CA ALA A 160 4.16 16.89 -13.57
C ALA A 160 5.05 16.84 -12.31
N TRP A 161 5.16 17.95 -11.58
CA TRP A 161 5.85 17.99 -10.29
C TRP A 161 5.22 17.02 -9.28
N MET A 162 3.88 16.90 -9.22
CA MET A 162 3.24 15.93 -8.32
C MET A 162 3.62 14.48 -8.65
N ILE A 163 3.73 14.13 -9.93
CA ILE A 163 4.16 12.80 -10.37
C ILE A 163 5.60 12.54 -9.93
N GLU A 164 6.50 13.49 -10.16
CA GLU A 164 7.91 13.39 -9.74
C GLU A 164 8.04 13.27 -8.21
N ALA A 165 7.28 14.07 -7.46
CA ALA A 165 7.26 14.03 -6.00
C ALA A 165 6.76 12.68 -5.46
N ALA A 166 5.74 12.09 -6.07
CA ALA A 166 5.22 10.78 -5.70
C ALA A 166 6.19 9.65 -6.06
N GLU A 167 6.87 9.75 -7.21
CA GLU A 167 7.91 8.79 -7.60
C GLU A 167 9.08 8.83 -6.60
N ALA A 168 9.58 10.01 -6.24
CA ALA A 168 10.63 10.16 -5.24
C ALA A 168 10.24 9.56 -3.88
N LEU A 169 8.97 9.70 -3.48
CA LEU A 169 8.47 9.08 -2.24
C LEU A 169 8.47 7.54 -2.32
N GLY A 170 8.10 6.99 -3.48
CA GLY A 170 8.13 5.55 -3.70
C GLY A 170 9.55 4.98 -3.79
N GLU A 171 10.49 5.72 -4.38
CA GLU A 171 11.91 5.36 -4.41
C GLU A 171 12.53 5.37 -3.01
N GLU A 172 12.21 6.39 -2.20
CA GLU A 172 12.58 6.43 -0.79
C GLU A 172 12.05 5.21 -0.05
N ALA A 173 10.75 4.90 -0.20
CA ALA A 173 10.15 3.71 0.43
C ALA A 173 10.92 2.43 0.09
N LEU A 174 11.25 2.22 -1.19
CA LEU A 174 11.99 1.05 -1.65
C LEU A 174 13.41 1.01 -1.07
N SER A 175 14.09 2.16 -0.99
CA SER A 175 15.46 2.25 -0.47
C SER A 175 15.60 1.87 1.01
N THR A 176 14.51 1.95 1.77
CA THR A 176 14.48 1.60 3.20
C THR A 176 14.25 0.12 3.49
N VAL A 177 14.08 -0.72 2.46
CA VAL A 177 13.99 -2.17 2.62
C VAL A 177 15.41 -2.71 2.84
N ASP A 178 15.62 -3.47 3.91
CA ASP A 178 16.92 -4.06 4.22
C ASP A 178 17.25 -5.19 3.22
N PRO A 179 18.27 -5.04 2.35
CA PRO A 179 18.62 -6.09 1.40
C PRO A 179 19.34 -7.28 2.04
N GLN A 180 19.71 -7.21 3.33
CA GLN A 180 20.36 -8.29 4.07
C GLN A 180 19.39 -9.09 4.94
N ALA A 181 18.16 -8.61 5.10
CA ALA A 181 17.08 -9.36 5.75
C ALA A 181 16.79 -10.66 5.00
N ASP A 182 16.23 -11.65 5.69
CA ASP A 182 15.79 -12.87 5.02
C ASP A 182 14.61 -12.59 4.08
N ILE A 183 14.33 -13.52 3.15
CA ILE A 183 13.34 -13.27 2.10
C ILE A 183 11.91 -13.09 2.63
N PHE A 184 11.57 -13.71 3.76
CA PHE A 184 10.25 -13.57 4.36
C PHE A 184 10.11 -12.20 5.03
N GLU A 185 11.14 -11.76 5.74
CA GLU A 185 11.21 -10.42 6.30
C GLU A 185 11.19 -9.34 5.20
N GLN A 186 11.87 -9.56 4.07
CA GLN A 186 11.80 -8.66 2.92
C GLN A 186 10.37 -8.55 2.35
N VAL A 187 9.61 -9.66 2.29
CA VAL A 187 8.19 -9.65 1.90
C VAL A 187 7.37 -8.79 2.85
N GLU A 188 7.53 -8.93 4.17
CA GLU A 188 6.82 -8.11 5.17
C GLU A 188 7.15 -6.63 5.00
N GLN A 189 8.44 -6.29 4.91
CA GLN A 189 8.87 -4.91 4.71
C GLN A 189 8.24 -4.31 3.44
N LEU A 190 8.33 -5.02 2.31
CA LEU A 190 7.76 -4.56 1.05
C LEU A 190 6.23 -4.43 1.09
N LEU A 191 5.54 -5.34 1.79
CA LEU A 191 4.08 -5.28 1.98
C LEU A 191 3.68 -4.04 2.76
N ASP A 192 4.38 -3.72 3.85
CA ASP A 192 4.15 -2.51 4.65
C ASP A 192 4.34 -1.24 3.80
N ARG A 193 5.44 -1.16 3.03
CA ARG A 193 5.72 0.00 2.18
C ARG A 193 4.70 0.13 1.07
N LEU A 194 4.25 -0.97 0.48
CA LEU A 194 3.17 -0.98 -0.51
C LEU A 194 1.82 -0.58 0.10
N GLY A 195 1.55 -0.91 1.37
CA GLY A 195 0.39 -0.43 2.12
C GLY A 195 0.42 1.09 2.36
N THR A 196 1.61 1.67 2.47
CA THR A 196 1.80 3.13 2.61
C THR A 196 1.75 3.85 1.26
N VAL A 197 2.65 3.51 0.33
CA VAL A 197 2.79 4.16 -1.00
C VAL A 197 2.13 3.29 -2.07
N THR A 198 0.80 3.28 -2.03
CA THR A 198 -0.03 2.27 -2.71
C THR A 198 0.14 2.18 -4.22
N GLU A 199 0.41 3.30 -4.90
CA GLU A 199 0.40 3.34 -6.38
C GLU A 199 1.80 3.22 -7.01
N HIS A 200 2.85 3.05 -6.21
CA HIS A 200 4.22 3.03 -6.73
C HIS A 200 4.51 1.69 -7.43
N GLU A 201 4.89 1.77 -8.71
CA GLU A 201 5.03 0.60 -9.58
C GLU A 201 6.17 -0.32 -9.14
N LYS A 202 7.35 0.24 -8.84
CA LYS A 202 8.52 -0.57 -8.46
C LYS A 202 8.32 -1.31 -7.13
N LEU A 203 7.47 -0.82 -6.22
CA LEU A 203 7.14 -1.54 -4.98
C LEU A 203 6.32 -2.81 -5.25
N HIS A 204 5.38 -2.78 -6.19
CA HIS A 204 4.64 -3.99 -6.58
C HIS A 204 5.58 -5.01 -7.22
N GLN A 205 6.44 -4.56 -8.13
CA GLN A 205 7.41 -5.42 -8.83
C GLN A 205 8.41 -6.05 -7.84
N ALA A 206 8.92 -5.26 -6.89
CA ALA A 206 9.82 -5.75 -5.86
C ALA A 206 9.13 -6.77 -4.94
N LEU A 207 7.91 -6.49 -4.49
CA LEU A 207 7.12 -7.43 -3.68
C LEU A 207 6.81 -8.71 -4.47
N GLU A 208 6.55 -8.63 -5.77
CA GLU A 208 6.31 -9.80 -6.61
C GLU A 208 7.56 -10.68 -6.70
N ALA A 209 8.72 -10.06 -6.95
CA ALA A 209 10.00 -10.76 -6.98
C ALA A 209 10.29 -11.45 -5.64
N ALA A 210 10.12 -10.73 -4.53
CA ALA A 210 10.32 -11.28 -3.19
C ALA A 210 9.36 -12.44 -2.89
N CYS A 211 8.08 -12.32 -3.23
CA CYS A 211 7.10 -13.40 -3.09
C CYS A 211 7.48 -14.64 -3.92
N ARG A 212 7.93 -14.46 -5.16
CA ARG A 212 8.39 -15.59 -6.00
C ARG A 212 9.59 -16.31 -5.40
N GLU A 213 10.53 -15.56 -4.83
CA GLU A 213 11.70 -16.13 -4.17
C GLU A 213 11.33 -16.83 -2.86
N ALA A 214 10.45 -16.25 -2.04
CA ALA A 214 9.91 -16.87 -0.84
C ALA A 214 9.17 -18.18 -1.16
N ALA A 215 8.35 -18.20 -2.21
CA ALA A 215 7.69 -19.42 -2.68
C ALA A 215 8.70 -20.51 -3.09
N ALA A 216 9.78 -20.12 -3.77
CA ALA A 216 10.85 -21.04 -4.15
C ALA A 216 11.61 -21.57 -2.93
N GLU A 217 11.83 -20.75 -1.90
CA GLU A 217 12.47 -21.15 -0.65
C GLU A 217 11.62 -22.16 0.14
N VAL A 218 10.31 -21.92 0.26
CA VAL A 218 9.37 -22.87 0.87
C VAL A 218 9.41 -24.22 0.15
N ALA A 219 9.42 -24.20 -1.18
CA ALA A 219 9.48 -25.43 -1.99
C ALA A 219 10.80 -26.21 -1.80
N ARG A 220 11.94 -25.52 -1.67
CA ARG A 220 13.26 -26.15 -1.43
C ARG A 220 13.36 -26.76 -0.05
N SER A 221 12.94 -26.02 0.96
CA SER A 221 13.19 -26.36 2.36
C SER A 221 12.18 -27.39 2.89
N GLY A 222 11.08 -27.65 2.16
CA GLY A 222 10.01 -28.57 2.60
C GLY A 222 9.35 -28.12 3.90
N LEU A 223 9.61 -26.87 4.31
CA LEU A 223 9.14 -26.31 5.56
C LEU A 223 7.65 -25.98 5.43
N PRO A 224 6.82 -26.36 6.41
CA PRO A 224 5.49 -25.81 6.52
C PRO A 224 5.58 -24.28 6.59
N THR A 225 4.66 -23.63 5.88
CA THR A 225 4.49 -22.17 5.85
C THR A 225 4.33 -21.52 7.23
N ASP A 226 4.04 -22.27 8.30
CA ASP A 226 3.76 -21.75 9.66
C ASP A 226 4.97 -21.22 10.46
N ARG A 227 6.22 -21.35 9.99
CA ARG A 227 7.39 -21.00 10.82
C ARG A 227 7.55 -19.49 11.12
N HIS A 228 6.83 -18.63 10.42
CA HIS A 228 6.89 -17.17 10.58
C HIS A 228 5.63 -16.59 11.23
N ALA A 229 4.82 -17.41 11.92
CA ALA A 229 3.84 -16.84 12.84
C ALA A 229 4.59 -15.89 13.80
N PRO A 230 4.13 -14.65 14.00
CA PRO A 230 4.72 -13.75 14.97
C PRO A 230 4.78 -14.49 16.30
N LYS A 231 5.96 -14.48 16.94
CA LYS A 231 6.03 -14.90 18.34
C LYS A 231 5.14 -13.92 19.09
N ASP A 232 4.07 -14.43 19.69
CA ASP A 232 3.35 -13.72 20.73
C ASP A 232 4.35 -13.51 21.87
N ASP A 233 5.14 -12.44 21.76
CA ASP A 233 6.00 -11.98 22.85
C ASP A 233 5.11 -11.25 23.85
N ASP A 234 5.24 -11.68 25.11
CA ASP A 234 4.71 -11.12 26.35
C ASP A 234 3.29 -11.55 26.77
N GLU A 235 3.19 -12.82 27.13
CA GLU A 235 2.42 -13.27 28.29
C GLU A 235 2.86 -12.42 29.51
N LEU A 236 2.08 -11.39 29.83
CA LEU A 236 2.25 -10.58 31.04
C LEU A 236 2.16 -11.49 32.26
N ASP A 237 3.31 -11.77 32.88
CA ASP A 237 3.42 -12.29 34.24
C ASP A 237 2.71 -11.32 35.20
N LEU A 238 1.43 -11.60 35.45
CA LEU A 238 0.73 -11.12 36.62
C LEU A 238 1.18 -11.97 37.80
N GLU A 239 2.33 -11.64 38.39
CA GLU A 239 2.63 -12.03 39.76
C GLU A 239 1.61 -11.34 40.68
N SER A 240 0.53 -12.05 40.99
CA SER A 240 -0.17 -11.93 42.26
C SER A 240 0.52 -12.84 43.27
N ASP A 241 0.93 -12.27 44.40
CA ASP A 241 0.77 -12.79 45.76
C ASP A 241 1.66 -11.93 46.68
N ASP A 242 1.05 -11.07 47.49
CA ASP A 242 0.74 -11.29 48.92
C ASP A 242 1.86 -10.76 49.82
N ASP A 243 1.65 -9.56 50.36
CA ASP A 243 2.09 -9.18 51.71
C ASP A 243 1.39 -7.88 52.16
N MET A 244 0.24 -8.03 52.83
CA MET A 244 -0.15 -7.29 54.05
C MET A 244 -1.45 -7.82 54.66
#